data_AF-A0A2U3R583-F1
#
_entry.id   AF-A0A2U3R583-F1
#
_cell.length_a   1.000
_cell.length_b   1.000
_cell.length_c   1.000
_cell.angle_alpha   90.00
_cell.angle_beta   90.00
_cell.angle_gamma   90.00
#
_symmetry.space_group_name_H-M   'P 1'
#
loop_
_entity.id
_entity.type
_entity.pdbx_description
1 polymer ?
#
loop_
_entity_poly.entity_id
_entity_poly.type
_entity_poly.pdbx_seq_one_letter_code
_entity_poly.pdbx_strand_id
1 'polypeptide(L)' 'MKHSQRWWDILRKADGLKKSKGECKNKLNLEEQLLMVLEYLREYPTYFHISQNYGISESSAYIVNYNEVCV' A
#
# COMPACT_ATOMS: atom_id res chain seq x y z
N MET A 1 16.05 -13.44 16.18
CA MET A 1 15.26 -12.75 15.14
C MET A 1 13.87 -12.39 15.71
N LYS A 2 13.71 -11.25 16.38
CA LYS A 2 12.41 -10.80 16.94
C LYS A 2 12.00 -9.37 16.53
N HIS A 3 12.84 -8.66 15.78
CA HIS A 3 12.57 -7.27 15.40
C HIS A 3 11.50 -7.12 14.30
N SER A 4 11.35 -8.12 13.42
CA SER A 4 10.45 -8.02 12.26
C SER A 4 8.95 -8.13 12.62
N GLN A 5 8.60 -8.87 13.67
CA GLN A 5 7.20 -9.11 14.04
C GLN A 5 6.43 -7.83 14.41
N ARG A 6 7.10 -6.89 15.09
CA ARG A 6 6.47 -5.64 15.52
C ARG A 6 5.95 -4.80 14.35
N TRP A 7 6.65 -4.81 13.21
CA TRP A 7 6.24 -4.04 12.04
C TRP A 7 4.99 -4.65 11.39
N TRP A 8 4.96 -5.97 11.24
CA TRP A 8 3.80 -6.69 10.72
C TRP A 8 2.55 -6.53 11.59
N ASP A 9 2.71 -6.49 12.91
CA ASP A 9 1.60 -6.27 13.83
C ASP A 9 1.01 -4.86 13.70
N ILE A 10 1.85 -3.85 13.49
CA ILE A 10 1.42 -2.47 13.23
C ILE A 10 0.65 -2.38 11.92
N LEU A 11 1.20 -2.95 10.84
CA LEU A 11 0.55 -2.94 9.52
C LEU A 11 -0.80 -3.66 9.55
N ARG A 12 -0.88 -4.82 10.22
CA ARG A 12 -2.13 -5.58 10.35
C ARG A 12 -3.19 -4.80 11.11
N LYS A 13 -2.80 -4.06 12.15
CA LYS A 13 -3.72 -3.20 12.90
C LYS A 13 -4.21 -2.04 12.04
N ALA A 14 -3.34 -1.43 11.24
CA ALA A 14 -3.71 -0.36 10.31
C ALA A 14 -4.66 -0.85 9.19
N ASP A 15 -4.38 -2.02 8.62
CA ASP A 15 -5.24 -2.66 7.61
C ASP A 15 -6.62 -3.00 8.17
N GLY A 16 -6.70 -3.51 9.40
CA GLY A 16 -7.96 -3.75 10.10
C GLY A 16 -8.79 -2.47 10.27
N LEU A 17 -8.15 -1.34 10.57
CA LEU A 17 -8.81 -0.04 10.66
C LEU A 17 -9.29 0.46 9.28
N LYS A 18 -8.49 0.33 8.22
CA LYS A 18 -8.87 0.68 6.85
C LYS A 18 -10.09 -0.12 6.38
N LYS A 19 -10.08 -1.44 6.60
CA LYS A 19 -11.22 -2.33 6.30
C LYS A 19 -12.49 -1.96 7.06
N SER A 20 -12.37 -1.52 8.31
CA SER A 20 -13.52 -1.08 9.13
C SER A 20 -14.16 0.22 8.65
N LYS A 21 -13.40 1.08 7.96
CA LYS A 21 -13.88 2.35 7.38
C LYS A 21 -14.61 2.17 6.03
N GLY A 22 -14.69 0.95 5.52
CA GLY A 22 -15.32 0.66 4.23
C GLY A 22 -14.45 1.01 3.02
N GLU A 23 -13.14 1.20 3.21
CA GLU A 23 -12.21 1.24 2.07
C GLU A 23 -12.27 -0.11 1.35
N CYS A 24 -12.62 -0.03 0.06
CA CYS A 24 -12.93 -1.18 -0.77
C CYS A 24 -11.76 -2.16 -0.80
N LYS A 25 -12.06 -3.46 -0.86
CA LYS A 25 -11.06 -4.54 -0.92
C LYS A 25 -10.09 -4.27 -2.07
N ASN A 26 -8.88 -3.82 -1.75
CA ASN A 26 -7.84 -3.66 -2.75
C ASN A 26 -7.50 -5.05 -3.31
N LYS A 27 -7.27 -5.11 -4.63
CA LYS A 27 -6.83 -6.34 -5.31
C LYS A 27 -5.45 -6.80 -4.80
N LEU A 28 -4.69 -5.89 -4.20
CA LEU A 28 -3.35 -6.12 -3.69
C LEU A 28 -3.37 -6.55 -2.23
N ASN A 29 -2.43 -7.43 -1.90
CA ASN A 29 -2.14 -7.81 -0.53
C ASN A 29 -1.37 -6.69 0.21
N LEU A 30 -1.31 -6.77 1.54
CA LEU A 30 -0.68 -5.74 2.38
C LEU A 30 0.82 -5.56 2.10
N GLU A 31 1.50 -6.64 1.71
CA GLU A 31 2.93 -6.61 1.38
C GLU A 31 3.18 -5.93 0.02
N GLU A 32 2.34 -6.21 -0.97
CA GLU A 32 2.35 -5.59 -2.31
C GLU A 32 2.05 -4.10 -2.22
N GLN A 33 1.09 -3.70 -1.38
CA GLN A 33 0.80 -2.29 -1.13
C GLN A 33 2.02 -1.58 -0.52
N LEU A 34 2.64 -2.19 0.49
CA LEU A 34 3.83 -1.62 1.13
C LEU A 34 4.99 -1.54 0.13
N LEU A 35 5.22 -2.59 -0.66
CA LEU A 35 6.28 -2.63 -1.66
C LEU A 35 6.08 -1.53 -2.71
N MET A 36 4.85 -1.37 -3.19
CA MET A 36 4.49 -0.32 -4.15
C MET A 36 4.78 1.07 -3.61
N VAL A 37 4.47 1.34 -2.34
CA VAL A 37 4.77 2.63 -1.69
C VAL A 37 6.27 2.84 -1.54
N LEU A 38 7.02 1.80 -1.19
CA LEU A 38 8.47 1.88 -1.09
C LEU A 38 9.13 2.15 -2.45
N GLU A 39 8.64 1.54 -3.52
CA GLU A 39 9.10 1.81 -4.89
C GLU A 39 8.80 3.24 -5.31
N TYR A 40 7.60 3.72 -5.01
CA TYR A 40 7.22 5.12 -5.25
C TYR A 40 8.14 6.09 -4.51
N LEU A 41 8.41 5.84 -3.22
CA LEU A 41 9.30 6.70 -2.42
C LEU A 41 10.77 6.64 -2.88
N ARG A 42 11.22 5.51 -3.40
CA ARG A 42 12.62 5.31 -3.80
C ARG A 42 12.95 5.96 -5.15
N GLU A 43 12.07 5.80 -6.15
CA GLU A 43 12.36 6.18 -7.54
C GLU A 43 11.41 7.23 -8.11
N TYR A 44 10.34 7.57 -7.38
CA TYR A 44 9.25 8.46 -7.83
C TYR A 44 8.73 8.17 -9.26
N PRO A 45 8.50 6.89 -9.66
CA PRO A 45 7.96 6.59 -10.98
C PRO A 45 6.50 7.06 -11.11
N THR A 46 6.01 7.20 -12.34
CA THR A 46 4.61 7.59 -12.56
C THR A 46 3.66 6.48 -12.11
N TYR A 47 2.48 6.86 -11.57
CA TYR A 47 1.47 5.90 -11.14
C TYR A 47 1.03 4.96 -12.25
N PHE A 48 1.04 5.43 -13.50
CA PHE A 48 0.82 4.59 -14.68
C PHE A 48 1.80 3.42 -14.75
N HIS A 49 3.12 3.65 -14.67
CA HIS A 49 4.12 2.58 -14.73
C HIS A 49 4.01 1.61 -13.55
N ILE A 50 3.83 2.14 -12.34
CA ILE A 50 3.68 1.32 -11.14
C ILE A 50 2.40 0.47 -11.26
N SER A 51 1.29 1.06 -11.69
CA SER A 51 0.02 0.34 -11.83
C SER A 51 0.10 -0.84 -12.80
N GLN A 52 0.90 -0.70 -13.87
CA GLN A 52 1.16 -1.78 -14.81
C GLN A 52 1.96 -2.92 -14.18
N ASN A 53 2.97 -2.62 -13.36
CA ASN A 53 3.77 -3.62 -12.65
C ASN A 53 2.93 -4.49 -11.71
N TYR A 54 1.94 -3.90 -11.04
CA TYR A 54 1.07 -4.57 -10.07
C TYR A 54 -0.29 -5.00 -10.65
N GLY A 55 -0.54 -4.79 -11.95
CA GLY A 55 -1.79 -5.19 -12.61
C GLY A 55 -3.05 -4.48 -12.08
N ILE A 56 -2.90 -3.27 -11.56
CA ILE A 56 -4.00 -2.43 -11.04
C ILE A 56 -4.28 -1.24 -11.95
N SER A 57 -5.39 -0.53 -11.73
CA SER A 57 -5.61 0.74 -12.43
C SER A 57 -4.75 1.84 -11.82
N GLU A 58 -4.43 2.86 -12.62
CA GLU A 58 -3.70 4.04 -12.17
C GLU A 58 -4.39 4.72 -10.97
N SER A 59 -5.72 4.84 -11.00
CA SER A 59 -6.48 5.39 -9.88
C SER A 59 -6.34 4.55 -8.60
N SER A 60 -6.27 3.22 -8.70
CA SER A 60 -5.98 2.36 -7.56
C SER A 60 -4.56 2.59 -7.04
N ALA A 61 -3.57 2.75 -7.92
CA ALA A 61 -2.19 3.04 -7.52
C ALA A 61 -2.06 4.39 -6.80
N TYR A 62 -2.82 5.40 -7.26
CA TYR A 62 -2.93 6.69 -6.59
C TYR A 62 -3.57 6.55 -5.21
N ILE A 63 -4.72 5.88 -5.09
CA ILE A 63 -5.44 5.73 -3.82
C ILE A 63 -4.55 5.09 -2.74
N VAL A 64 -3.76 4.08 -3.12
CA VAL A 64 -2.86 3.41 -2.17
C VAL A 64 -1.70 4.31 -1.76
N ASN A 65 -1.05 5.01 -2.71
CA ASN A 65 0.11 5.86 -2.40
C ASN A 65 -0.26 7.18 -1.71
N TYR A 66 -1.39 7.80 -2.03
CA TYR A 66 -1.74 9.12 -1.53
C TYR A 66 -2.45 9.08 -0.15
N ASN A 67 -3.30 8.07 0.11
CA ASN A 67 -3.99 7.95 1.41
C ASN A 67 -3.08 7.45 2.54
N GLU A 68 -1.85 6.99 2.24
CA GLU A 68 -0.85 6.69 3.27
C GLU A 68 0.08 7.87 3.59
N VAL A 69 0.08 8.92 2.76
CA VAL A 69 1.00 10.07 2.87
C VAL A 69 0.37 11.29 3.57
N CYS A 70 -0.95 11.31 3.79
CA CYS A 70 -1.60 12.29 4.67
C CYS A 70 -1.84 11.70 6.07
N VAL A 71 -0.82 11.80 6.93
CA VAL A 71 -0.94 11.76 8.40
C VAL A 71 -0.76 13.18 8.93
#